data_AF-A0A3D8P6P4-F1
#
_entry.id   AF-A0A3D8P6P4-F1
#
_cell.length_a   1.000
_cell.length_b   1.000
_cell.length_c   1.000
_cell.angle_alpha   90.00
_cell.angle_beta   90.00
_cell.angle_gamma   90.00
#
_symmetry.space_group_name_H-M   'P 1'
#
loop_
_entity.id
_entity.type
_entity.pdbx_description
1 polymer ?
#
loop_
_entity_poly.entity_id
_entity_poly.type
_entity_poly.pdbx_seq_one_letter_code
_entity_poly.pdbx_strand_id
1 'polypeptide(L)' 'AEAAPQRQGAVQLDRGEMRMALTAAGYSSIGEIAADGPRVMAQAVNPEGESVVVELDPKGRVMREINR' A
#
# COMPACT_ATOMS: atom_id res chain seq x y z
N ALA A 1 -6.76 31.71 -19.19
CA ALA A 1 -5.70 30.73 -19.49
C ALA A 1 -6.06 29.43 -18.80
N GLU A 2 -6.07 28.34 -19.58
CA GLU A 2 -6.63 27.02 -19.27
C GLU A 2 -6.23 26.43 -17.91
N ALA A 3 -7.22 25.96 -17.17
CA ALA A 3 -7.04 24.96 -16.13
C ALA A 3 -6.64 23.65 -16.82
N ALA A 4 -5.43 23.17 -16.52
CA ALA A 4 -4.88 21.94 -17.09
C ALA A 4 -5.79 20.72 -16.85
N PRO A 5 -5.82 19.76 -17.78
CA PRO A 5 -6.86 18.75 -17.86
C PRO A 5 -6.73 17.72 -16.73
N GLN A 6 -7.91 17.33 -16.26
CA GLN A 6 -8.25 16.20 -15.43
C GLN A 6 -7.31 15.01 -15.67
N ARG A 7 -6.51 14.64 -14.67
CA ARG A 7 -5.80 13.35 -14.69
C ARG A 7 -6.83 12.24 -14.58
N GLN A 8 -7.12 11.68 -15.74
CA GLN A 8 -7.97 10.54 -16.02
C GLN A 8 -7.76 9.39 -15.02
N GLY A 9 -8.83 8.98 -14.35
CA GLY A 9 -9.24 7.57 -14.12
C GLY A 9 -8.27 6.53 -13.55
N ALA A 10 -7.07 6.86 -13.11
CA ALA A 10 -6.28 5.96 -12.27
C ALA A 10 -6.85 6.04 -10.86
N VAL A 11 -7.19 4.91 -10.25
CA VAL A 11 -7.36 4.86 -8.79
C VAL A 11 -6.10 5.50 -8.23
N GLN A 12 -6.23 6.69 -7.66
CA GLN A 12 -5.07 7.44 -7.23
C GLN A 12 -4.60 6.73 -5.97
N LEU A 13 -3.66 5.81 -6.16
CA LEU A 13 -3.07 5.01 -5.11
C LEU A 13 -2.36 5.98 -4.17
N ASP A 14 -3.05 6.38 -3.10
CA ASP A 14 -2.46 7.29 -2.12
C ASP A 14 -1.51 6.49 -1.22
N ARG A 15 -0.28 6.32 -1.72
CA ARG A 15 0.79 5.60 -1.01
C ARG A 15 1.08 6.22 0.35
N GLY A 16 0.79 7.51 0.54
CA GLY A 16 0.92 8.19 1.82
C GLY A 16 -0.10 7.64 2.82
N GLU A 17 -1.37 7.63 2.45
CA GLU A 17 -2.45 7.07 3.28
C GLU A 17 -2.23 5.59 3.59
N MET A 18 -1.83 4.79 2.59
CA MET A 18 -1.56 3.35 2.79
C MET A 18 -0.42 3.10 3.77
N ARG A 19 0.66 3.89 3.67
CA ARG A 19 1.77 3.79 4.61
C ARG A 19 1.33 4.16 6.02
N MET A 20 0.53 5.22 6.17
CA MET A 20 -0.02 5.59 7.48
C MET A 20 -0.92 4.49 8.05
N ALA A 21 -1.76 3.86 7.23
CA ALA A 21 -2.61 2.76 7.65
C ALA A 21 -1.80 1.54 8.12
N LEU A 22 -0.75 1.16 7.37
CA LEU A 22 0.18 0.09 7.76
C LEU A 22 0.90 0.41 9.08
N THR A 23 1.42 1.63 9.24
CA THR A 23 2.06 2.06 10.50
C THR A 23 1.07 2.03 11.67
N ALA A 24 -0.17 2.50 11.46
CA ALA A 24 -1.21 2.46 12.48
C ALA A 24 -1.61 1.02 12.87
N ALA A 25 -1.49 0.07 11.94
CA ALA A 25 -1.71 -1.35 12.17
C ALA A 25 -0.51 -2.08 12.81
N GLY A 26 0.61 -1.37 13.08
CA GLY A 26 1.79 -1.92 13.74
C GLY A 26 2.86 -2.47 12.81
N TYR A 27 2.71 -2.30 11.49
CA TYR A 27 3.77 -2.65 10.54
C TYR A 27 4.92 -1.65 10.59
N SER A 28 6.13 -2.16 10.45
CA SER A 28 7.37 -1.38 10.41
C SER A 28 8.21 -1.75 9.18
N SER A 29 9.31 -1.04 8.96
CA SER A 29 10.19 -1.26 7.79
C SER A 29 9.43 -1.34 6.45
N ILE A 30 8.41 -0.49 6.29
CA ILE A 30 7.53 -0.49 5.12
C ILE A 30 8.33 -0.03 3.90
N GLY A 31 8.48 -0.94 2.94
CA GLY A 31 9.18 -0.71 1.68
C GLY A 31 8.31 -0.02 0.63
N GLU A 32 8.65 -0.25 -0.65
CA GLU A 32 7.86 0.27 -1.76
C GLU A 32 6.45 -0.32 -1.76
N ILE A 33 5.46 0.57 -1.93
CA ILE A 33 4.06 0.21 -2.14
C ILE A 33 3.78 0.32 -3.63
N ALA A 34 3.61 -0.83 -4.28
CA ALA A 34 3.45 -0.92 -5.73
C ALA A 34 2.17 -1.68 -6.10
N ALA A 35 1.56 -1.31 -7.22
CA ALA A 35 0.45 -2.08 -7.77
C ALA A 35 1.00 -3.35 -8.45
N ASP A 36 0.41 -4.50 -8.13
CA ASP A 36 0.62 -5.79 -8.77
C ASP A 36 -0.72 -6.26 -9.36
N GLY A 37 -0.97 -5.89 -10.62
CA GLY A 37 -2.26 -6.08 -11.29
C GLY A 37 -3.40 -5.37 -10.54
N PRO A 38 -4.46 -6.09 -10.09
CA PRO A 38 -5.58 -5.50 -9.35
C PRO A 38 -5.27 -5.28 -7.86
N ARG A 39 -4.12 -5.74 -7.37
CA ARG A 39 -3.71 -5.72 -5.97
C ARG A 39 -2.62 -4.69 -5.76
N VAL A 40 -2.40 -4.34 -4.50
CA VAL A 40 -1.27 -3.50 -4.09
C VAL A 40 -0.42 -4.33 -3.15
N MET A 41 0.90 -4.29 -3.33
CA MET A 41 1.84 -5.05 -2.51
C MET A 41 2.85 -4.13 -1.84
N ALA A 42 3.23 -4.48 -0.63
CA ALA A 42 4.29 -3.83 0.12
C ALA A 42 5.12 -4.86 0.89
N GLN A 43 6.43 -4.69 0.94
CA GLN A 43 7.26 -5.41 1.91
C GLN A 43 7.22 -4.67 3.24
N ALA A 44 7.09 -5.39 4.34
CA ALA A 44 7.08 -4.81 5.69
C ALA A 44 7.53 -5.84 6.73
N VAL A 45 7.74 -5.37 7.95
CA VAL A 45 7.86 -6.20 9.15
C VAL A 45 6.53 -6.14 9.89
N ASN A 46 5.92 -7.30 10.16
CA ASN A 46 4.65 -7.39 10.89
C ASN A 46 4.86 -7.09 12.40
N PRO A 47 3.78 -6.95 13.19
CA PRO A 47 3.88 -6.73 14.64
C PRO A 47 4.60 -7.84 15.41
N GLU A 48 4.72 -9.04 14.82
CA GLU A 48 5.44 -10.19 15.39
C GLU A 48 6.95 -10.13 15.13
N GLY A 49 7.42 -9.17 14.33
CA GLY A 49 8.82 -8.99 13.97
C GLY A 49 9.27 -9.77 12.73
N GLU A 50 8.34 -10.37 12.00
CA GLU A 50 8.61 -11.17 10.80
C GLU A 50 8.56 -10.33 9.54
N SER A 51 9.45 -10.64 8.58
CA SER A 51 9.43 -10.01 7.26
C SER A 51 8.36 -10.65 6.39
N VAL A 52 7.39 -9.83 5.96
CA VAL A 52 6.25 -10.26 5.17
C VAL A 52 6.06 -9.40 3.92
N VAL A 53 5.41 -9.97 2.92
CA VAL A 53 4.77 -9.20 1.85
C VAL A 53 3.30 -9.05 2.21
N VAL A 54 2.86 -7.82 2.39
CA VAL A 54 1.46 -7.46 2.62
C VAL A 54 0.78 -7.18 1.30
N GLU A 55 -0.34 -7.86 1.07
CA GLU A 55 -1.29 -7.56 0.01
C GLU A 55 -2.38 -6.63 0.54
N LEU A 56 -2.60 -5.54 -0.17
CA LEU A 56 -3.54 -4.48 0.17
C LEU A 56 -4.61 -4.37 -0.92
N ASP A 57 -5.84 -4.07 -0.52
CA ASP A 57 -6.86 -3.60 -1.45
C ASP A 57 -6.56 -2.15 -1.89
N PRO A 58 -7.22 -1.63 -2.95
CA PRO A 58 -7.03 -0.24 -3.37
C PRO A 58 -7.43 0.82 -2.32
N LYS A 59 -8.08 0.43 -1.22
CA LYS A 59 -8.41 1.29 -0.08
C LYS A 59 -7.34 1.21 1.04
N GLY A 60 -6.26 0.47 0.84
CA GLY A 60 -5.16 0.33 1.80
C GLY A 60 -5.45 -0.66 2.93
N ARG A 61 -6.46 -1.52 2.80
CA ARG A 61 -6.76 -2.55 3.81
C ARG A 61 -5.94 -3.80 3.53
N VAL A 62 -5.28 -4.33 4.57
CA VAL A 62 -4.55 -5.60 4.50
C VAL A 62 -5.54 -6.72 4.18
N MET A 63 -5.30 -7.40 3.07
CA MET A 63 -6.06 -8.57 2.63
C MET A 63 -5.34 -9.87 2.98
N ARG A 64 -4.01 -9.88 2.89
CA ARG A 64 -3.19 -11.07 3.13
C ARG A 64 -1.76 -10.72 3.52
N GLU A 65 -1.17 -11.54 4.36
CA GLU A 65 0.28 -11.56 4.63
C GLU A 65 0.90 -12.80 4.01
N ILE A 66 2.10 -12.64 3.45
CA ILE A 66 2.88 -13.73 2.84
C ILE A 66 4.25 -13.70 3.49
N ASN A 67 4.56 -14.72 4.29
CA ASN A 67 5.85 -14.87 4.93
C ASN A 67 6.91 -15.17 3.86
N ARG A 68 8.08 -14.52 3.99
CA ARG A 68 9.24 -14.78 3.15
C ARG A 68 10.17 -15.83 3.75
#